data_AF-A0A1I6JRQ3-F1
#
_entry.id   AF-A0A1I6JRQ3-F1
#
_cell.length_a   1.000
_cell.length_b   1.000
_cell.length_c   1.000
_cell.angle_alpha   90.00
_cell.angle_beta   90.00
_cell.angle_gamma   90.00
#
_symmetry.space_group_name_H-M   'P 1'
#
loop_
_entity.id
_entity.type
_entity.pdbx_description
1 polymer ?
#
loop_
_entity_poly.entity_id
_entity_poly.type
_entity_poly.pdbx_seq_one_letter_code
_entity_poly.pdbx_strand_id
1 'polypeptide(L)'
;MDNKDVIDELNTLIETCKDGEYGFLSCAEHVKSTSLREVFAQRAADCRQACSELQQLVRQHGGTPEDDGSATGAMHRGWVAVKGTLTGYSDKAMLEECERGEDAAVGRYRKAAQKALPAGVLEVVQRQLAGVLRNHDQIKLLRDQARNAEKV
;
A
#
# COMPACT_ATOMS: atom_id res chain seq x y z
N MET A 1 -7.61 4.38 24.32
CA MET A 1 -8.13 4.21 22.95
C MET A 1 -9.37 3.36 23.08
N ASP A 2 -10.53 3.86 22.66
CA ASP A 2 -11.77 3.09 22.68
C ASP A 2 -11.96 2.30 21.37
N ASN A 3 -13.04 1.52 21.24
CA ASN A 3 -13.29 0.75 20.02
C ASN A 3 -13.48 1.64 18.79
N LYS A 4 -14.04 2.85 18.94
CA LYS A 4 -14.23 3.77 17.83
C LYS A 4 -12.89 4.23 17.29
N ASP A 5 -11.97 4.63 18.16
CA ASP A 5 -10.62 5.00 17.78
C ASP A 5 -9.89 3.85 17.07
N VAL A 6 -10.06 2.62 17.55
CA VAL A 6 -9.45 1.41 16.94
C VAL A 6 -10.03 1.16 15.55
N ILE A 7 -11.35 1.24 15.39
CA ILE A 7 -12.03 1.10 14.10
C ILE A 7 -11.55 2.17 13.11
N ASP A 8 -11.46 3.43 13.54
CA ASP A 8 -11.01 4.54 12.70
C ASP A 8 -9.56 4.34 12.22
N GLU A 9 -8.67 3.81 13.08
CA GLU A 9 -7.30 3.49 12.69
C GLU A 9 -7.23 2.30 11.73
N LEU A 10 -8.00 1.25 11.99
CA LEU A 10 -8.06 0.08 11.11
C LEU A 10 -8.61 0.45 9.73
N ASN A 11 -9.63 1.31 9.65
CA ASN A 11 -10.16 1.81 8.38
C ASN A 11 -9.13 2.65 7.62
N THR A 12 -8.33 3.47 8.31
CA THR A 12 -7.20 4.18 7.69
C THR A 12 -6.18 3.21 7.05
N LEU A 13 -5.89 2.08 7.71
CA LEU A 13 -4.99 1.06 7.16
C LEU A 13 -5.65 0.25 6.03
N ILE A 14 -6.96 0.02 6.08
CA ILE A 14 -7.74 -0.60 4.99
C ILE A 14 -7.64 0.26 3.72
N GLU A 15 -7.87 1.57 3.83
CA GLU A 15 -7.69 2.51 2.72
C GLU A 15 -6.26 2.44 2.15
N THR A 16 -5.25 2.38 3.03
CA THR A 16 -3.85 2.25 2.63
C THR A 16 -3.60 0.97 1.82
N CYS A 17 -4.18 -0.15 2.24
CA CYS A 17 -4.07 -1.41 1.52
C CYS A 17 -4.78 -1.37 0.16
N LYS A 18 -5.96 -0.75 0.08
CA LYS A 18 -6.70 -0.60 -1.19
C LYS A 18 -5.96 0.31 -2.18
N ASP A 19 -5.42 1.42 -1.70
CA ASP A 19 -4.56 2.31 -2.49
C ASP A 19 -3.32 1.57 -3.01
N GLY A 20 -2.69 0.76 -2.15
CA GLY A 20 -1.56 -0.10 -2.52
C GLY A 20 -1.94 -1.10 -3.60
N GLU A 21 -3.02 -1.86 -3.41
CA GLU A 21 -3.52 -2.85 -4.37
C GLU A 21 -3.72 -2.22 -5.75
N TYR A 22 -4.44 -1.10 -5.80
CA TYR A 22 -4.72 -0.40 -7.05
C TYR A 22 -3.45 0.15 -7.71
N GLY A 23 -2.55 0.77 -6.92
CA GLY A 23 -1.28 1.30 -7.41
C GLY A 23 -0.39 0.22 -8.00
N PHE A 24 -0.28 -0.93 -7.32
CA PHE A 24 0.49 -2.08 -7.81
C PHE A 24 -0.08 -2.69 -9.09
N LEU A 25 -1.40 -2.90 -9.16
CA LEU A 25 -2.04 -3.37 -10.39
C LEU A 25 -1.77 -2.42 -11.56
N SER A 26 -1.88 -1.12 -11.32
CA SER A 26 -1.64 -0.15 -12.37
C SER A 26 -0.16 -0.08 -12.76
N CYS A 27 0.80 -0.27 -11.84
CA CYS A 27 2.21 -0.43 -12.21
C CYS A 27 2.43 -1.69 -13.06
N ALA A 28 1.80 -2.82 -12.71
CA ALA A 28 1.89 -4.09 -13.44
C ALA A 28 1.41 -3.98 -14.90
N GLU A 29 0.38 -3.17 -15.15
CA GLU A 29 -0.16 -2.88 -16.49
C GLU A 29 0.82 -2.11 -17.39
N HIS A 30 1.66 -1.24 -16.80
CA HIS A 30 2.46 -0.27 -17.56
C HIS A 30 3.94 -0.60 -17.63
N VAL A 31 4.44 -1.56 -16.85
CA VAL A 31 5.81 -2.07 -17.00
C VAL A 31 5.98 -2.99 -18.20
N LYS A 32 7.14 -2.87 -18.83
CA LYS A 32 7.59 -3.70 -19.95
C LYS A 32 8.23 -5.00 -19.45
N SER A 33 8.96 -4.94 -18.33
CA SER A 33 9.57 -6.12 -17.73
C SER A 33 8.55 -7.10 -17.17
N THR A 34 8.59 -8.35 -17.64
CA THR A 34 7.78 -9.44 -17.10
C THR A 34 8.06 -9.69 -15.61
N SER A 35 9.32 -9.59 -15.18
CA SER A 35 9.67 -9.81 -13.77
C SER A 35 9.10 -8.71 -12.86
N LEU A 36 9.07 -7.46 -13.32
CA LEU A 36 8.45 -6.37 -12.57
C LEU A 36 6.93 -6.53 -12.51
N ARG A 37 6.31 -6.98 -13.60
CA ARG A 37 4.86 -7.28 -13.62
C ARG A 37 4.50 -8.33 -12.57
N GLU A 38 5.28 -9.40 -12.46
CA GLU A 38 5.07 -10.45 -11.45
C GLU A 38 5.25 -9.92 -10.02
N VAL A 39 6.30 -9.13 -9.77
CA VAL A 39 6.51 -8.49 -8.48
C VAL A 39 5.31 -7.63 -8.09
N PHE A 40 4.86 -6.74 -8.98
CA PHE A 40 3.72 -5.87 -8.69
C PHE A 40 2.40 -6.64 -8.52
N ALA A 41 2.14 -7.67 -9.32
CA ALA A 41 0.97 -8.52 -9.14
C ALA A 41 0.97 -9.23 -7.78
N GLN A 42 2.12 -9.73 -7.33
CA GLN A 42 2.25 -10.32 -6.00
C GLN A 42 1.99 -9.29 -4.89
N ARG A 43 2.49 -8.06 -5.05
CA ARG A 43 2.25 -6.99 -4.06
C ARG A 43 0.79 -6.56 -3.99
N ALA A 44 0.09 -6.50 -5.12
CA ALA A 44 -1.35 -6.27 -5.11
C ALA A 44 -2.09 -7.38 -4.33
N ALA A 45 -1.69 -8.64 -4.49
CA ALA A 45 -2.28 -9.75 -3.74
C ALA A 45 -1.99 -9.64 -2.23
N ASP A 46 -0.77 -9.27 -1.85
CA ASP A 46 -0.38 -9.04 -0.44
C ASP A 46 -1.23 -7.92 0.19
N CYS A 47 -1.45 -6.81 -0.54
CA CYS A 47 -2.31 -5.71 -0.12
C CYS A 47 -3.77 -6.15 0.10
N ARG A 48 -4.33 -6.93 -0.84
CA ARG A 48 -5.69 -7.49 -0.73
C ARG A 48 -5.85 -8.36 0.51
N GLN A 49 -4.84 -9.19 0.79
CA GLN A 49 -4.84 -10.07 1.97
C GLN A 49 -4.76 -9.26 3.27
N ALA A 50 -3.90 -8.24 3.32
CA ALA A 50 -3.78 -7.35 4.47
C ALA A 50 -5.08 -6.57 4.72
N CYS A 51 -5.71 -6.04 3.66
CA CYS A 51 -7.02 -5.41 3.71
C CYS A 51 -8.07 -6.34 4.34
N SER A 52 -8.17 -7.56 3.82
CA SER A 52 -9.15 -8.56 4.31
C SER A 52 -9.00 -8.85 5.80
N GLU A 53 -7.77 -8.96 6.29
CA GLU A 53 -7.48 -9.17 7.70
C GLU A 53 -7.87 -7.97 8.57
N LEU A 54 -7.54 -6.75 8.15
CA LEU A 54 -7.92 -5.53 8.87
C LEU A 54 -9.45 -5.37 8.92
N GLN A 55 -10.15 -5.70 7.84
CA GLN A 55 -11.62 -5.66 7.80
C GLN A 55 -12.25 -6.66 8.78
N GLN A 56 -11.62 -7.82 8.99
CA GLN A 56 -12.06 -8.77 10.02
C GLN A 56 -11.90 -8.18 11.42
N LEU A 57 -10.79 -7.50 11.70
CA LEU A 57 -10.58 -6.81 12.99
C LEU A 57 -11.62 -5.70 13.22
N VAL A 58 -11.95 -4.91 12.20
CA VAL A 58 -13.01 -3.88 12.33
C VAL A 58 -14.33 -4.52 12.77
N ARG A 59 -14.74 -5.63 12.11
CA ARG A 59 -15.97 -6.36 12.46
C ARG A 59 -15.91 -6.92 13.88
N GLN A 60 -14.76 -7.44 14.33
CA GLN A 60 -14.57 -7.94 15.70
C GLN A 60 -14.71 -6.84 16.76
N HIS A 61 -14.33 -5.61 16.43
CA HIS A 61 -14.51 -4.45 17.32
C HIS A 61 -15.91 -3.81 17.23
N GLY A 62 -16.83 -4.43 16.47
CA GLY A 62 -18.21 -3.97 16.32
C GLY A 62 -18.39 -2.84 15.30
N GLY A 63 -17.40 -2.60 14.45
CA GLY A 63 -17.44 -1.59 13.39
C GLY A 63 -17.87 -2.14 12.04
N THR A 64 -18.15 -1.21 11.13
CA THR A 64 -18.30 -1.50 9.71
C THR A 64 -16.96 -1.22 9.02
N PRO A 65 -16.33 -2.21 8.39
CA PRO A 65 -15.12 -1.99 7.61
C PRO A 65 -15.43 -1.12 6.41
N GLU A 66 -14.43 -0.36 5.97
CA GLU A 66 -14.50 0.32 4.68
C GLU A 66 -14.54 -0.75 3.56
N ASP A 67 -15.72 -0.95 2.99
CA ASP A 67 -16.01 -1.86 1.87
C ASP A 67 -16.35 -1.00 0.61
N ASP A 68 -16.14 -1.56 -0.58
CA ASP A 68 -15.96 -0.87 -1.89
C ASP A 68 -17.10 0.03 -2.43
N GLY A 69 -17.62 1.01 -1.68
CA GLY A 69 -18.63 1.92 -2.23
C GLY A 69 -18.99 3.18 -1.46
N SER A 70 -18.59 3.32 -0.19
CA SER A 70 -18.96 4.49 0.62
C SER A 70 -17.94 5.62 0.52
N ALA A 71 -17.87 6.28 -0.64
CA ALA A 71 -17.69 7.72 -0.85
C ALA A 71 -16.82 8.60 0.09
N THR A 72 -15.91 8.07 0.91
CA THR A 72 -15.25 8.82 1.99
C THR A 72 -13.74 8.65 1.99
N GLY A 73 -13.13 8.85 0.82
CA GLY A 73 -11.80 9.44 0.80
C GLY A 73 -10.82 8.76 -0.13
N ALA A 74 -10.39 9.50 -1.13
CA ALA A 74 -9.01 9.46 -1.55
C ALA A 74 -8.48 8.13 -2.13
N MET A 75 -9.25 7.41 -2.97
CA MET A 75 -8.62 6.88 -4.18
C MET A 75 -7.93 8.08 -4.85
N HIS A 76 -6.64 8.13 -4.61
CA HIS A 76 -5.89 9.36 -4.42
C HIS A 76 -5.92 10.14 -5.73
N ARG A 77 -6.32 11.43 -5.72
CA ARG A 77 -5.95 12.37 -6.79
C ARG A 77 -4.46 12.29 -7.11
N GLY A 78 -3.65 11.79 -6.17
CA GLY A 78 -2.26 11.42 -6.36
C GLY A 78 -1.99 10.38 -7.46
N TRP A 79 -2.79 9.32 -7.65
CA TRP A 79 -2.56 8.35 -8.74
C TRP A 79 -3.10 8.84 -10.10
N VAL A 80 -4.21 9.59 -10.09
CA VAL A 80 -4.70 10.26 -11.30
C VAL A 80 -3.68 11.31 -11.79
N ALA A 81 -3.03 12.03 -10.87
CA ALA A 81 -1.93 12.94 -11.20
C ALA A 81 -0.72 12.20 -11.78
N VAL A 82 -0.39 11.02 -11.25
CA VAL A 82 0.67 10.13 -11.77
C VAL A 82 0.41 9.75 -13.22
N LYS A 83 -0.82 9.32 -13.58
CA LYS A 83 -1.18 9.10 -14.99
C LYS A 83 -1.05 10.35 -15.86
N GLY A 84 -1.22 11.55 -15.30
CA GLY A 84 -1.12 12.82 -16.01
C GLY A 84 0.32 13.34 -16.20
N THR A 85 1.25 13.00 -15.30
CA THR A 85 2.65 13.50 -15.33
C THR A 85 3.65 12.50 -15.91
N LEU A 86 3.29 11.22 -16.03
CA LEU A 86 4.11 10.19 -16.66
C LEU A 86 4.15 10.37 -18.19
N THR A 87 4.96 11.32 -18.63
CA THR A 87 5.42 11.42 -20.00
C THR A 87 6.44 10.30 -20.26
N GLY A 88 5.95 9.14 -20.69
CA GLY A 88 6.77 7.98 -21.02
C GLY A 88 6.71 6.88 -19.95
N TYR A 89 5.95 5.82 -20.24
CA TYR A 89 5.91 4.60 -19.42
C TYR A 89 7.26 3.86 -19.51
N SER A 90 8.19 4.21 -18.62
CA SER A 90 9.41 3.44 -18.36
C SER A 90 9.29 2.66 -17.06
N ASP A 91 9.95 1.52 -16.99
CA ASP A 91 9.98 0.67 -15.79
C ASP A 91 10.51 1.43 -14.58
N LYS A 92 11.51 2.30 -14.78
CA LYS A 92 12.04 3.18 -13.73
C LYS A 92 10.99 4.15 -13.20
N ALA A 93 10.24 4.82 -14.09
CA ALA A 93 9.23 5.79 -13.65
C ALA A 93 8.08 5.10 -12.89
N MET A 94 7.73 3.86 -13.28
CA MET A 94 6.80 3.03 -12.48
C MET A 94 7.35 2.70 -11.09
N LEU A 95 8.64 2.33 -11.02
CA LEU A 95 9.30 2.03 -9.74
C LEU A 95 9.43 3.26 -8.84
N GLU A 96 9.70 4.45 -9.39
CA GLU A 96 9.75 5.71 -8.64
C GLU A 96 8.39 6.07 -8.02
N GLU A 97 7.31 5.93 -8.78
CA GLU A 97 5.97 6.21 -8.27
C GLU A 97 5.50 5.16 -7.25
N CYS A 98 5.87 3.90 -7.49
CA CYS A 98 5.62 2.83 -6.55
C CYS A 98 6.32 3.07 -5.20
N GLU A 99 7.59 3.48 -5.20
CA GLU A 99 8.32 3.79 -3.96
C GLU A 99 7.69 4.94 -3.19
N ARG A 100 7.24 5.99 -3.88
CA ARG A 100 6.51 7.10 -3.25
C ARG A 100 5.22 6.64 -2.57
N GLY A 101 4.50 5.70 -3.19
CA GLY A 101 3.33 5.06 -2.60
C GLY A 101 3.68 4.26 -1.33
N GLU A 102 4.75 3.47 -1.41
CA GLU A 102 5.23 2.66 -0.29
C GLU A 102 5.74 3.50 0.88
N ASP A 103 6.44 4.62 0.64
CA ASP A 103 6.83 5.58 1.68
C ASP A 103 5.61 6.08 2.47
N ALA A 104 4.53 6.40 1.76
CA ALA A 104 3.29 6.85 2.37
C ALA A 104 2.60 5.72 3.17
N ALA A 105 2.66 4.47 2.68
CA ALA A 105 2.16 3.31 3.42
C ALA A 105 2.97 3.06 4.69
N VAL A 106 4.31 3.07 4.62
CA VAL A 106 5.21 2.94 5.77
C VAL A 106 4.88 4.01 6.83
N GLY A 107 4.67 5.25 6.41
CA GLY A 107 4.30 6.35 7.31
C GLY A 107 3.00 6.08 8.08
N ARG A 108 1.96 5.61 7.38
CA ARG A 108 0.65 5.28 7.99
C ARG A 108 0.75 4.10 8.95
N TYR A 109 1.43 3.01 8.57
CA TYR A 109 1.63 1.85 9.44
C TYR A 109 2.49 2.18 10.68
N ARG A 110 3.56 2.97 10.53
CA ARG A 110 4.38 3.42 11.67
C ARG A 110 3.56 4.25 12.66
N LYS A 111 2.71 5.15 12.16
CA LYS A 111 1.82 5.94 13.00
C LYS A 111 0.83 5.06 13.76
N ALA A 112 0.22 4.08 13.09
CA ALA A 112 -0.69 3.12 13.72
C ALA A 112 0.00 2.29 14.82
N ALA A 113 1.21 1.78 14.53
CA ALA A 113 1.98 0.95 15.46
C ALA A 113 2.44 1.70 16.74
N GLN A 114 2.38 3.03 16.74
CA GLN A 114 2.70 3.86 17.92
C GLN A 114 1.47 4.17 18.78
N LYS A 115 0.26 3.84 18.32
CA LYS A 115 -0.98 4.06 19.08
C LYS A 115 -1.19 2.95 20.12
N ALA A 116 -1.98 3.28 21.14
CA ALA A 116 -2.37 2.35 22.20
C ALA A 116 -3.47 1.36 21.72
N LEU A 117 -3.17 0.59 20.67
CA LEU A 117 -4.05 -0.42 20.10
C LEU A 117 -4.17 -1.65 21.02
N PRO A 118 -5.30 -2.37 21.01
CA PRO A 118 -5.44 -3.67 21.68
C PRO A 118 -4.34 -4.64 21.21
N ALA A 119 -3.85 -5.51 22.11
CA ALA A 119 -2.68 -6.34 21.84
C ALA A 119 -2.78 -7.16 20.54
N GLY A 120 -3.91 -7.82 20.29
CA GLY A 120 -4.13 -8.59 19.05
C GLY A 120 -4.17 -7.72 17.78
N VAL A 121 -4.69 -6.49 17.88
CA VAL A 121 -4.68 -5.54 16.76
C VAL A 121 -3.26 -5.03 16.51
N LEU A 122 -2.53 -4.67 17.57
CA LEU A 122 -1.16 -4.18 17.46
C LEU A 122 -0.24 -5.24 16.84
N GLU A 123 -0.40 -6.52 17.19
CA GLU A 123 0.35 -7.63 16.61
C GLU A 123 0.17 -7.70 15.08
N VAL A 124 -1.08 -7.62 14.61
CA VAL A 124 -1.39 -7.59 13.16
C VAL A 124 -0.77 -6.37 12.49
N VAL A 125 -0.93 -5.18 13.06
CA VAL A 125 -0.38 -3.93 12.51
C VAL A 125 1.14 -3.98 12.43
N GLN A 126 1.84 -4.52 13.44
CA GLN A 126 3.29 -4.67 13.43
C GLN A 126 3.76 -5.70 12.41
N ARG A 127 3.05 -6.83 12.27
CA ARG A 127 3.33 -7.86 11.26
C ARG A 127 3.18 -7.30 9.85
N GLN A 128 2.11 -6.55 9.59
CA GLN A 128 1.88 -5.90 8.30
C GLN A 128 2.89 -4.77 8.05
N LEU A 129 3.24 -3.94 9.05
CA LEU A 129 4.30 -2.94 8.94
C LEU A 129 5.64 -3.56 8.52
N ALA A 130 6.01 -4.71 9.09
CA ALA A 130 7.22 -5.43 8.68
C ALA A 130 7.14 -5.90 7.21
N GLY A 131 5.95 -6.27 6.74
CA GLY A 131 5.69 -6.57 5.34
C GLY A 131 5.88 -5.38 4.41
N VAL A 132 5.28 -4.23 4.77
CA VAL A 132 5.40 -2.98 4.02
C VAL A 132 6.85 -2.49 3.95
N LEU A 133 7.61 -2.59 5.06
CA LEU A 133 9.04 -2.24 5.05
C LEU A 133 9.85 -3.11 4.10
N ARG A 134 9.63 -4.43 4.10
CA ARG A 134 10.30 -5.34 3.15
C ARG A 134 9.94 -5.02 1.70
N ASN A 135 8.69 -4.64 1.45
CA ASN A 135 8.23 -4.28 0.11
C ASN A 135 8.89 -2.98 -0.36
N HIS A 136 8.82 -1.93 0.45
CA HIS A 136 9.50 -0.66 0.22
C HIS A 136 10.98 -0.87 -0.15
N ASP A 137 11.72 -1.66 0.64
CA ASP A 137 13.13 -1.92 0.39
C ASP A 137 13.39 -2.68 -0.92
N GLN A 138 12.50 -3.60 -1.30
CA GLN A 138 12.58 -4.30 -2.59
C GLN A 138 12.32 -3.34 -3.76
N ILE A 139 11.29 -2.50 -3.70
CA ILE A 139 10.96 -1.54 -4.75
C ILE A 139 12.11 -0.55 -4.93
N LYS A 140 12.65 -0.04 -3.82
CA LYS A 140 13.82 0.84 -3.79
C LYS A 140 15.03 0.21 -4.49
N LEU A 141 15.32 -1.06 -4.19
CA LEU A 141 16.42 -1.80 -4.82
C LEU A 141 16.18 -1.94 -6.34
N LEU A 142 14.97 -2.34 -6.75
CA LEU A 142 14.62 -2.50 -8.17
C LEU A 142 14.71 -1.17 -8.92
N ARG A 143 14.26 -0.06 -8.31
CA ARG A 143 14.41 1.29 -8.86
C ARG A 143 15.88 1.64 -9.08
N ASP A 144 16.71 1.41 -8.07
CA ASP A 144 18.14 1.72 -8.14
C ASP A 144 18.84 0.90 -9.24
N GLN A 145 18.44 -0.36 -9.43
CA GLN A 145 18.91 -1.19 -10.55
C GLN A 145 18.47 -0.63 -11.91
N ALA A 146 17.18 -0.28 -12.07
CA ALA A 146 16.65 0.30 -13.31
C ALA A 146 17.35 1.61 -13.67
N ARG A 147 17.60 2.48 -12.68
CA ARG A 147 18.35 3.74 -12.86
C ARG A 147 19.79 3.53 -13.29
N ASN A 148 20.45 2.48 -12.80
CA ASN A 148 21.83 2.18 -13.18
C ASN A 148 21.93 1.59 -14.58
N ALA A 149 20.93 0.80 -15.01
CA ALA A 149 20.87 0.23 -16.36
C ALA A 149 20.70 1.30 -17.46
N GLU A 150 20.04 2.43 -17.17
CA GLU A 150 19.90 3.56 -18.11
C GLU A 150 21.19 4.36 -18.31
N LYS A 151 22.20 4.19 -17.46
CA LYS A 151 23.48 4.94 -17.52
C LYS A 151 24.56 4.24 -18.34
N VAL A 152 24.30 3.01 -18.78
CA VAL A 152 25.22 2.15 -19.57
C VAL A 152 24.77 2.15 -21.02
#